data_AF-A0A9N9DRY8-F1
#
_entry.id   AF-A0A9N9DRY8-F1
#
_cell.length_a   1.000
_cell.length_b   1.000
_cell.length_c   1.000
_cell.angle_alpha   90.00
_cell.angle_beta   90.00
_cell.angle_gamma   90.00
#
_symmetry.space_group_name_H-M   'P 1'
#
loop_
_entity.id
_entity.type
_entity.pdbx_description
1 polymer ?
#
loop_
_entity_poly.entity_id
_entity_poly.type
_entity_poly.pdbx_seq_one_letter_code
_entity_poly.pdbx_strand_id
1 'polypeptide(L)'
;MRPKLSREHDQIIRDFMYKNKSVKYPLATLSKSIPFTSKQIANLWWNKLDPNLCHEPFSLEEKEFIYRWVPKHTQPRQKIQWKALQSEMQAKFGKFRSRNDLKNIRNSKQRQIKRAKVEVNSILPDDEHEFDGENVDELYRDYKIDIEAGDNIAVIEAEAGASNKASIDYMLNKN
;
A
#
# COMPACT_ATOMS: atom_id res chain seq x y z
N MET A 1 -13.31 -24.94 -21.86
CA MET A 1 -12.81 -24.82 -20.46
C MET A 1 -11.42 -24.18 -20.50
N ARG A 2 -11.13 -23.10 -19.75
CA ARG A 2 -9.75 -22.59 -19.67
C ARG A 2 -8.95 -23.50 -18.73
N PRO A 3 -7.78 -24.03 -19.15
CA PRO A 3 -6.95 -24.83 -18.26
C PRO A 3 -6.57 -24.01 -17.03
N LYS A 4 -6.69 -24.60 -15.83
CA LYS A 4 -6.22 -24.00 -14.59
C LYS A 4 -4.74 -24.34 -14.43
N LEU A 5 -3.94 -23.33 -14.10
CA LEU A 5 -2.54 -23.54 -13.71
C LEU A 5 -2.52 -24.39 -12.43
N SER A 6 -2.04 -25.63 -12.55
CA SER A 6 -1.80 -26.57 -11.44
C SER A 6 -0.41 -26.37 -10.84
N ARG A 7 -0.18 -26.86 -9.61
CA ARG A 7 1.13 -26.85 -8.92
C ARG A 7 2.27 -27.42 -9.77
N GLU A 8 1.98 -28.43 -10.59
CA GLU A 8 2.98 -29.02 -11.50
C GLU A 8 3.50 -28.00 -12.52
N HIS A 9 2.61 -27.15 -13.03
CA HIS A 9 2.97 -26.09 -13.96
C HIS A 9 3.79 -24.99 -13.27
N ASP A 10 3.55 -24.72 -11.98
CA ASP A 10 4.34 -23.76 -11.22
C ASP A 10 5.82 -24.17 -11.16
N GLN A 11 6.10 -25.46 -10.95
CA GLN A 11 7.47 -25.98 -10.91
C GLN A 11 8.13 -25.90 -12.29
N ILE A 12 7.43 -26.30 -13.35
CA ILE A 12 7.92 -26.18 -14.73
C ILE A 12 8.27 -24.73 -15.07
N ILE A 13 7.41 -23.78 -14.68
CA ILE A 13 7.64 -22.35 -14.93
C ILE A 13 8.85 -21.85 -14.13
N ARG A 14 8.98 -22.22 -12.86
CA ARG A 14 10.16 -21.85 -12.03
C ARG A 14 11.44 -22.37 -12.67
N ASP A 15 11.52 -23.67 -12.93
CA ASP A 15 12.73 -24.30 -13.47
C ASP A 15 13.13 -23.71 -14.82
N PHE A 16 12.15 -23.50 -15.71
CA PHE A 16 12.39 -22.87 -17.00
C PHE A 16 12.95 -21.46 -16.84
N MET A 17 12.33 -20.63 -15.99
CA MET A 17 12.77 -19.25 -15.76
C MET A 17 14.15 -19.16 -15.13
N TYR A 18 14.51 -20.10 -14.23
CA TYR A 18 15.85 -20.18 -13.66
C TYR A 18 16.91 -20.56 -14.69
N LYS A 19 16.62 -21.54 -15.54
CA LYS A 19 17.56 -22.03 -16.57
C LYS A 19 17.72 -21.05 -17.74
N ASN A 20 16.69 -20.25 -18.03
CA ASN A 20 16.64 -19.39 -19.21
C ASN A 20 16.64 -17.89 -18.88
N LYS A 21 17.27 -17.47 -17.77
CA LYS A 21 17.34 -16.06 -17.34
C LYS A 21 17.91 -15.12 -18.40
N SER A 22 18.84 -15.62 -19.24
CA SER A 22 19.50 -14.86 -20.31
C SER A 22 18.71 -14.80 -21.62
N VAL A 23 17.65 -15.59 -21.77
CA VAL A 23 16.81 -15.58 -22.97
C VAL A 23 16.03 -14.26 -23.03
N LYS A 24 15.98 -13.64 -24.21
CA LYS A 24 15.32 -12.32 -24.41
C LYS A 24 13.82 -12.35 -24.10
N TYR A 25 13.13 -13.45 -24.42
CA TYR A 25 11.67 -13.60 -24.25
C TYR A 25 11.29 -14.97 -23.64
N PRO A 26 11.70 -15.26 -22.39
CA PRO A 26 11.59 -16.59 -21.82
C PRO A 26 10.13 -17.04 -21.67
N LEU A 27 9.24 -16.13 -21.27
CA LEU A 27 7.81 -16.40 -21.10
C LEU A 27 7.09 -16.73 -22.42
N ALA A 28 7.50 -16.08 -23.52
CA ALA A 28 6.93 -16.35 -24.83
C ALA A 28 7.39 -17.71 -25.36
N THR A 29 8.67 -18.05 -25.16
CA THR A 29 9.20 -19.39 -25.45
C THR A 29 8.46 -20.45 -24.65
N LEU A 30 8.29 -20.24 -23.35
CA LEU A 30 7.60 -21.20 -22.48
C LEU A 30 6.15 -21.43 -22.90
N SER A 31 5.43 -20.38 -23.32
CA SER A 31 4.03 -20.51 -23.78
C SER A 31 3.83 -21.39 -25.00
N LYS A 32 4.89 -21.71 -25.75
CA LYS A 32 4.83 -22.67 -26.86
C LYS A 32 4.93 -24.12 -26.38
N SER A 33 5.48 -24.34 -25.19
CA SER A 33 5.75 -25.67 -24.62
C SER A 33 4.71 -26.13 -23.61
N ILE A 34 3.89 -25.23 -23.08
CA ILE A 34 2.82 -25.54 -22.13
C ILE A 34 1.48 -24.99 -22.63
N PRO A 35 0.33 -25.58 -22.25
CA PRO A 35 -0.99 -25.15 -22.71
C PRO A 35 -1.48 -23.86 -22.02
N PHE A 36 -0.59 -22.87 -21.86
CA PHE A 36 -0.87 -21.58 -21.23
C PHE A 36 -0.31 -20.44 -22.06
N THR A 37 -1.10 -19.37 -22.13
CA THR A 37 -0.66 -18.15 -22.82
C THR A 37 0.48 -17.48 -22.06
N SER A 38 1.36 -16.80 -22.81
CA SER A 38 2.44 -15.99 -22.24
C SER A 38 1.94 -14.99 -21.18
N LYS A 39 0.73 -14.43 -21.36
CA LYS A 39 0.07 -13.54 -20.39
C LYS A 39 -0.28 -14.22 -19.07
N GLN A 40 -0.79 -15.44 -19.12
CA GLN A 40 -1.11 -16.22 -17.92
C GLN A 40 0.16 -16.53 -17.14
N ILE A 41 1.21 -16.98 -17.84
CA ILE A 41 2.51 -17.31 -17.27
C ILE A 41 3.15 -16.04 -16.66
N ALA A 42 3.14 -14.92 -17.38
CA ALA A 42 3.67 -13.65 -16.90
C ALA A 42 2.96 -13.18 -15.62
N ASN A 43 1.63 -13.21 -15.61
CA ASN A 43 0.85 -12.82 -14.44
C ASN A 43 1.15 -13.73 -13.23
N LEU A 44 1.30 -15.02 -13.46
CA LEU A 44 1.64 -15.96 -12.40
C LEU A 44 3.06 -15.74 -11.87
N TRP A 45 4.02 -15.53 -12.76
CA TRP A 45 5.41 -15.23 -12.42
C TRP A 45 5.53 -13.99 -11.52
N TRP A 46 5.09 -12.83 -12.03
CA TRP A 46 5.26 -11.54 -11.34
C TRP A 46 4.45 -11.38 -10.04
N ASN A 47 3.48 -12.26 -9.78
CA ASN A 47 2.64 -12.17 -8.60
C ASN A 47 2.84 -13.31 -7.60
N LYS A 48 3.39 -14.48 -8.01
CA LYS A 48 3.45 -15.66 -7.16
C LYS A 48 4.71 -16.52 -7.27
N LEU A 49 5.38 -16.57 -8.42
CA LEU A 49 6.49 -17.52 -8.63
C LEU A 49 7.88 -16.88 -8.63
N ASP A 50 7.97 -15.56 -8.80
CA ASP A 50 9.24 -14.85 -8.72
C ASP A 50 9.89 -15.10 -7.33
N PRO A 51 11.08 -15.71 -7.29
CA PRO A 51 11.77 -16.06 -6.03
C PRO A 51 12.10 -14.87 -5.14
N ASN A 52 12.19 -13.67 -5.73
CA ASN A 52 12.46 -12.46 -4.97
C ASN A 52 11.22 -11.98 -4.21
N LEU A 53 10.02 -12.49 -4.52
CA LEU A 53 8.80 -12.07 -3.85
C LEU A 53 8.76 -12.54 -2.40
N CYS A 54 8.49 -11.60 -1.50
CA CYS A 54 8.23 -11.91 -0.10
C CYS A 54 6.75 -12.31 0.07
N HIS A 55 6.53 -13.58 0.40
CA HIS A 55 5.20 -14.18 0.59
C HIS A 55 4.71 -14.18 2.05
N GLU A 56 5.48 -13.60 2.97
CA GLU A 56 5.08 -13.47 4.36
C GLU A 56 3.78 -12.64 4.49
N PRO A 57 3.00 -12.81 5.56
CA PRO A 57 1.92 -11.88 5.86
C PRO A 57 2.42 -10.43 5.91
N PHE A 58 1.53 -9.49 5.57
CA PHE A 58 1.83 -8.07 5.76
C PHE A 58 1.68 -7.71 7.24
N SER A 59 2.72 -7.10 7.79
CA SER A 59 2.70 -6.48 9.12
C SER A 59 1.73 -5.30 9.17
N LEU A 60 1.41 -4.84 10.38
CA LEU A 60 0.57 -3.66 10.57
C LEU A 60 1.24 -2.41 9.98
N GLU A 61 2.53 -2.21 10.26
CA GLU A 61 3.33 -1.09 9.77
C GLU A 61 3.36 -1.02 8.24
N GLU A 62 3.54 -2.17 7.56
CA GLU A 62 3.50 -2.23 6.09
C GLU A 62 2.14 -1.80 5.55
N LYS A 63 1.03 -2.22 6.18
CA LYS A 63 -0.32 -1.84 5.76
C LYS A 63 -0.56 -0.35 5.96
N GLU A 64 -0.18 0.18 7.12
CA GLU A 64 -0.29 1.61 7.42
C GLU A 64 0.52 2.46 6.46
N PHE A 65 1.73 2.03 6.14
CA PHE A 65 2.56 2.69 5.14
C PHE A 65 1.84 2.78 3.78
N ILE A 66 1.24 1.69 3.31
CA ILE A 66 0.46 1.68 2.05
C ILE A 66 -0.72 2.67 2.15
N TYR A 67 -1.43 2.70 3.27
CA TYR A 67 -2.58 3.60 3.46
C TYR A 67 -2.19 5.08 3.48
N ARG A 68 -1.03 5.42 4.04
CA ARG A 68 -0.50 6.79 4.06
C ARG A 68 0.14 7.19 2.73
N TRP A 69 0.85 6.27 2.08
CA TRP A 69 1.58 6.55 0.84
C TRP A 69 0.64 6.85 -0.32
N VAL A 70 -0.41 6.04 -0.49
CA VAL A 70 -1.36 6.15 -1.62
C VAL A 70 -1.98 7.54 -1.78
N PRO A 71 -2.60 8.17 -0.76
CA PRO A 71 -3.19 9.49 -0.90
C PRO A 71 -2.13 10.58 -1.13
N LYS A 72 -0.94 10.47 -0.51
CA LYS A 72 0.16 11.43 -0.70
C LYS A 72 0.72 11.45 -2.13
N HIS A 73 0.64 10.33 -2.84
CA HIS A 73 1.24 10.14 -4.17
C HIS A 73 0.21 9.93 -5.29
N THR A 74 -1.08 10.19 -5.02
CA THR A 74 -2.14 10.07 -6.02
C THR A 74 -2.98 11.35 -6.02
N GLN A 75 -2.83 12.16 -7.06
CA GLN A 75 -3.71 13.31 -7.28
C GLN A 75 -5.11 12.86 -7.70
N PRO A 76 -6.14 13.70 -7.54
CA PRO A 76 -7.47 13.44 -8.11
C PRO A 76 -7.34 13.08 -9.59
N ARG A 77 -7.97 11.95 -9.99
CA ARG A 77 -7.97 11.39 -11.36
C ARG A 77 -6.66 10.76 -11.85
N GLN A 78 -5.57 10.78 -11.08
CA GLN A 78 -4.36 10.04 -11.44
C GLN A 78 -4.42 8.56 -11.08
N LYS A 79 -3.81 7.72 -11.94
CA LYS A 79 -3.66 6.29 -11.66
C LYS A 79 -2.50 6.07 -10.68
N ILE A 80 -2.73 5.22 -9.69
CA ILE A 80 -1.68 4.83 -8.74
C ILE A 80 -0.52 4.16 -9.46
N GLN A 81 0.68 4.69 -9.21
CA GLN A 81 1.93 4.12 -9.68
C GLN A 81 2.39 2.97 -8.77
N TRP A 82 1.75 1.81 -8.90
CA TRP A 82 2.06 0.62 -8.07
C TRP A 82 3.52 0.17 -8.14
N LYS A 83 4.21 0.43 -9.26
CA LYS A 83 5.63 0.13 -9.40
C LYS A 83 6.48 1.00 -8.48
N ALA A 84 6.14 2.29 -8.34
CA ALA A 84 6.83 3.19 -7.42
C ALA A 84 6.61 2.74 -5.97
N LEU A 85 5.37 2.47 -5.57
CA LEU A 85 5.07 1.94 -4.23
C LEU A 85 5.81 0.63 -3.93
N GLN A 86 5.94 -0.26 -4.93
CA GLN A 86 6.70 -1.50 -4.76
C GLN A 86 8.18 -1.25 -4.47
N SER A 87 8.81 -0.30 -5.18
CA SER A 87 10.19 0.10 -4.92
C SER A 87 10.36 0.73 -3.53
N GLU A 88 9.44 1.61 -3.14
CA GLU A 88 9.44 2.24 -1.80
C GLU A 88 9.27 1.21 -0.67
N MET A 89 8.38 0.23 -0.86
CA MET A 89 8.20 -0.88 0.08
C MET A 89 9.49 -1.70 0.24
N GLN A 90 10.18 -1.96 -0.87
CA GLN A 90 11.46 -2.67 -0.84
C GLN A 90 12.55 -1.84 -0.16
N ALA A 91 12.63 -0.53 -0.43
CA ALA A 91 13.61 0.35 0.17
C ALA A 91 13.40 0.50 1.69
N LYS A 92 12.14 0.62 2.14
CA LYS A 92 11.81 0.83 3.55
C LYS A 92 11.84 -0.44 4.40
N PHE A 93 11.30 -1.55 3.88
CA PHE A 93 11.12 -2.78 4.66
C PHE A 93 12.04 -3.93 4.23
N GLY A 94 12.84 -3.75 3.18
CA GLY A 94 13.66 -4.83 2.60
C GLY A 94 12.85 -5.93 1.90
N LYS A 95 11.52 -5.77 1.76
CA LYS A 95 10.62 -6.81 1.25
C LYS A 95 10.09 -6.46 -0.12
N PHE A 96 10.42 -7.28 -1.11
CA PHE A 96 9.86 -7.14 -2.45
C PHE A 96 8.45 -7.75 -2.52
N ARG A 97 7.44 -6.93 -2.26
CA ARG A 97 6.02 -7.34 -2.27
C ARG A 97 5.45 -7.34 -3.69
N SER A 98 4.50 -8.22 -3.99
CA SER A 98 3.87 -8.22 -5.32
C SER A 98 2.99 -6.99 -5.51
N ARG A 99 2.97 -6.43 -6.73
CA ARG A 99 2.08 -5.30 -7.06
C ARG A 99 0.60 -5.66 -6.87
N ASN A 100 0.24 -6.93 -7.01
CA ASN A 100 -1.12 -7.40 -6.80
C ASN A 100 -1.51 -7.37 -5.32
N ASP A 101 -0.60 -7.72 -4.41
CA ASP A 101 -0.87 -7.67 -2.98
C ASP A 101 -1.05 -6.24 -2.47
N LEU A 102 -0.22 -5.30 -2.95
CA LEU A 102 -0.37 -3.88 -2.65
C LEU A 102 -1.75 -3.35 -3.08
N LYS A 103 -2.21 -3.76 -4.27
CA LYS A 103 -3.58 -3.46 -4.75
C LYS A 103 -4.63 -4.08 -3.86
N ASN A 104 -4.48 -5.35 -3.49
CA ASN A 104 -5.44 -6.08 -2.67
C ASN A 104 -5.60 -5.44 -1.28
N ILE A 105 -4.51 -5.00 -0.65
CA ILE A 105 -4.54 -4.30 0.63
C ILE A 105 -5.36 -3.02 0.54
N ARG A 106 -5.05 -2.16 -0.45
CA ARG A 106 -5.82 -0.94 -0.66
C ARG A 106 -7.29 -1.23 -0.92
N ASN A 107 -7.59 -2.16 -1.83
CA ASN A 107 -8.97 -2.51 -2.19
C ASN A 107 -9.73 -3.10 -1.00
N SER A 108 -9.05 -3.87 -0.14
CA SER A 108 -9.62 -4.39 1.10
C SER A 108 -10.00 -3.25 2.05
N LYS A 109 -9.10 -2.30 2.30
CA LYS A 109 -9.36 -1.13 3.14
C LYS A 109 -10.49 -0.26 2.57
N GLN A 110 -10.52 -0.02 1.26
CA GLN A 110 -11.60 0.71 0.62
C GLN A 110 -12.96 0.03 0.79
N ARG A 111 -13.02 -1.30 0.69
CA ARG A 111 -14.25 -2.05 0.95
C ARG A 111 -14.68 -1.98 2.41
N GLN A 112 -13.73 -2.04 3.35
CA GLN A 112 -14.02 -1.87 4.78
C GLN A 112 -14.62 -0.49 5.06
N ILE A 113 -14.00 0.59 4.54
CA ILE A 113 -14.51 1.96 4.70
C ILE A 113 -15.93 2.10 4.12
N LYS A 114 -16.17 1.54 2.93
CA LYS A 114 -17.52 1.58 2.32
C LYS A 114 -18.56 0.87 3.17
N ARG A 115 -18.23 -0.29 3.75
CA ARG A 115 -19.14 -1.05 4.62
C ARG A 115 -19.44 -0.29 5.91
N ALA A 116 -18.42 0.28 6.55
CA ALA A 116 -18.60 1.09 7.76
C ALA A 116 -19.53 2.29 7.51
N LYS A 117 -19.42 2.95 6.35
CA LYS A 117 -20.34 4.04 5.97
C LYS A 117 -21.79 3.59 5.82
N VAL A 118 -22.01 2.44 5.18
CA VAL A 118 -23.36 1.88 5.01
C VAL A 118 -23.97 1.50 6.35
N GLU A 119 -23.17 0.91 7.25
CA GLU A 119 -23.61 0.52 8.59
C GLU A 119 -23.97 1.74 9.45
N VAL A 120 -23.15 2.79 9.45
CA VAL A 120 -23.45 4.05 10.13
C VAL A 120 -24.74 4.69 9.58
N ASN A 121 -24.90 4.73 8.26
CA ASN A 121 -26.10 5.29 7.64
C ASN A 121 -27.37 4.47 7.93
N SER A 122 -27.26 3.17 8.27
CA SER A 122 -28.41 2.34 8.63
C SER A 122 -28.82 2.42 10.11
N ILE A 123 -28.02 3.06 10.96
CA ILE A 123 -28.27 3.19 12.41
C ILE A 123 -28.89 4.56 12.74
N LEU A 124 -28.69 5.58 11.91
CA LEU A 124 -29.39 6.86 12.03
C LEU A 124 -30.83 6.68 11.49
N PRO A 125 -31.88 6.89 12.31
CA PRO A 125 -33.25 6.89 11.80
C PRO A 125 -33.40 7.97 10.73
N ASP A 126 -34.23 7.71 9.72
CA ASP A 126 -34.73 8.68 8.75
C ASP A 126 -35.59 9.74 9.48
N ASP A 127 -35.00 10.56 10.36
CA ASP A 127 -35.62 11.82 10.72
C ASP A 127 -35.35 12.77 9.54
N GLU A 128 -36.40 12.97 8.75
CA GLU A 128 -36.52 14.00 7.72
C GLU A 128 -36.34 15.39 8.34
N HIS A 129 -35.11 15.72 8.72
CA HIS A 129 -34.68 17.10 8.74
C HIS A 129 -34.11 17.39 7.36
N GLU A 130 -34.80 18.27 6.63
CA GLU A 130 -34.29 18.99 5.47
C GLU A 130 -32.97 19.67 5.87
N PHE A 131 -31.87 18.91 5.76
CA PHE A 131 -30.53 19.37 6.06
C PHE A 131 -29.95 19.93 4.77
N ASP A 132 -29.92 21.25 4.73
CA ASP A 132 -29.45 22.12 3.68
C ASP A 132 -27.94 21.94 3.44
N GLY A 133 -27.56 20.83 2.83
CA GLY A 133 -26.43 20.76 1.90
C GLY A 133 -25.04 21.20 2.38
N GLU A 134 -24.78 21.44 3.66
CA GLU A 134 -23.53 22.05 4.12
C GLU A 134 -22.88 21.32 5.32
N ASN A 135 -22.87 19.98 5.38
CA ASN A 135 -22.02 19.34 6.40
C ASN A 135 -21.61 17.87 6.19
N VAL A 136 -21.01 17.56 5.05
CA VAL A 136 -20.21 16.31 4.91
C VAL A 136 -18.71 16.62 4.87
N ASP A 137 -18.36 17.90 4.70
CA ASP A 137 -16.99 18.40 4.60
C ASP A 137 -16.36 18.74 5.97
N GLU A 138 -17.16 18.84 7.04
CA GLU A 138 -16.65 19.09 8.40
C GLU A 138 -16.20 17.78 9.08
N LEU A 139 -16.95 16.68 8.93
CA LEU A 139 -16.55 15.34 9.42
C LEU A 139 -15.29 14.80 8.71
N TYR A 140 -15.06 15.18 7.46
CA TYR A 140 -13.83 14.86 6.72
C TYR A 140 -12.66 15.80 7.09
N ARG A 141 -12.96 17.00 7.60
CA ARG A 141 -11.97 17.89 8.20
C ARG A 141 -11.55 17.39 9.58
N ASP A 142 -12.47 16.96 10.44
CA ASP A 142 -12.13 16.43 11.77
C ASP A 142 -11.27 15.16 11.69
N TYR A 143 -11.60 14.22 10.81
CA TYR A 143 -10.75 13.03 10.60
C TYR A 143 -9.39 13.35 9.96
N LYS A 144 -9.27 14.48 9.25
CA LYS A 144 -8.01 14.99 8.70
C LYS A 144 -7.20 15.76 9.77
N ILE A 145 -7.88 16.48 10.67
CA ILE A 145 -7.31 17.17 11.83
C ILE A 145 -6.72 16.15 12.81
N ASP A 146 -7.37 15.02 13.06
CA ASP A 146 -6.84 13.95 13.92
C ASP A 146 -5.57 13.30 13.36
N ILE A 147 -5.46 13.21 12.03
CA ILE A 147 -4.26 12.70 11.34
C ILE A 147 -3.11 13.73 11.37
N GLU A 148 -3.43 15.02 11.25
CA GLU A 148 -2.45 16.11 11.30
C GLU A 148 -2.00 16.44 12.75
N ALA A 149 -2.85 16.22 13.75
CA ALA A 149 -2.51 16.36 15.17
C ALA A 149 -1.53 15.27 15.66
N GLY A 150 -1.61 14.05 15.11
CA GLY A 150 -0.68 12.96 15.43
C GLY A 150 0.75 13.17 14.93
N ASP A 151 0.94 13.96 13.87
CA ASP A 151 2.27 14.31 13.33
C ASP A 151 2.89 15.54 14.07
N ASN A 152 2.11 16.29 14.85
CA ASN A 152 2.61 17.44 15.64
C ASN A 152 3.15 17.08 17.03
N ILE A 153 2.87 15.88 17.57
CA ILE A 153 3.47 15.46 18.85
C ILE A 153 4.99 15.24 18.69
N ALA A 154 5.44 14.75 17.52
CA ALA A 154 6.86 14.57 17.23
C ALA A 154 7.61 15.90 16.98
N VAL A 155 6.91 16.97 16.59
CA VAL A 155 7.51 18.31 16.37
C VAL A 155 7.61 19.07 17.70
N ILE A 156 6.65 18.92 18.60
CA ILE A 156 6.68 19.55 19.93
C ILE A 156 7.78 18.94 20.83
N GLU A 157 8.04 17.63 20.75
CA GLU A 157 9.13 16.99 21.49
C GLU A 157 10.53 17.37 20.97
N ALA A 158 10.66 17.74 19.69
CA ALA A 158 11.92 18.22 19.11
C ALA A 158 12.23 19.69 19.47
N GLU A 159 11.21 20.53 19.66
CA GLU A 159 11.38 21.95 20.00
C GLU A 159 11.51 22.20 21.52
N ALA A 160 10.99 21.30 22.37
CA ALA A 160 11.21 21.35 23.82
C ALA A 160 12.68 21.09 24.23
N GLY A 161 13.46 20.41 23.37
CA GLY A 161 14.88 20.14 23.60
C GLY A 161 15.83 21.29 23.21
N ALA A 162 15.40 22.21 22.34
CA ALA A 162 16.25 23.30 21.85
C ALA A 162 16.18 24.56 22.74
N SER A 163 15.03 24.81 23.38
CA SER A 163 14.82 26.03 24.20
C SER A 163 15.57 25.98 25.55
N ASN A 164 15.70 24.79 26.16
CA ASN A 164 16.42 24.64 27.43
C ASN A 164 17.95 24.80 27.30
N LYS A 165 18.54 24.49 26.14
CA LYS A 165 19.99 24.64 25.94
C LYS A 165 20.41 26.11 25.80
N ALA A 166 19.60 26.92 25.10
CA ALA A 166 19.84 28.36 24.94
C ALA A 166 19.65 29.15 26.25
N SER A 167 18.76 28.70 27.14
CA SER A 167 18.56 29.31 28.47
C SER A 167 19.65 28.93 29.47
N ILE A 168 20.19 27.70 29.40
CA ILE A 168 21.29 27.23 30.25
C ILE A 168 22.64 27.86 29.84
N ASP A 169 22.94 27.98 28.54
CA ASP A 169 24.19 28.63 28.07
C ASP A 169 24.24 30.13 28.43
N TYR A 170 23.09 30.82 28.47
CA TYR A 170 23.02 32.22 28.91
C TYR A 170 23.25 32.39 30.44
N MET A 171 22.89 31.37 31.23
CA MET A 171 23.06 31.38 32.70
C MET A 171 24.48 30.98 33.13
N LEU A 172 25.22 30.22 32.32
CA LEU A 172 26.58 29.74 32.66
C LEU A 172 27.71 30.70 32.23
N ASN A 173 27.42 31.73 31.43
CA ASN A 173 28.43 32.66 30.89
C ASN A 173 28.38 34.08 31.51
N LYS A 174 27.67 34.24 32.64
CA LYS A 174 27.76 35.40 33.51
C LYS A 174 28.20 34.96 34.91
N ASN A 175 29.50 34.79 35.08
CA ASN A 175 30.26 35.02 36.32
C ASN A 175 31.73 35.18 35.97
#